data_AF-A0A3M0A2Z0-F1
#
_entry.id   AF-A0A3M0A2Z0-F1
#
_cell.length_a   1.000
_cell.length_b   1.000
_cell.length_c   1.000
_cell.angle_alpha   90.00
_cell.angle_beta   90.00
_cell.angle_gamma   90.00
#
_symmetry.space_group_name_H-M   'P 1'
#
loop_
_entity.id
_entity.type
_entity.pdbx_description
1 polymer ?
#
loop_
_entity_poly.entity_id
_entity_poly.type
_entity_poly.pdbx_seq_one_letter_code
_entity_poly.pdbx_strand_id
1 'polypeptide(L)'
;MNNEAEKEQKQKGKAILYEVLGFVVQFLLLAIGILLFITGASIFMPVSKAVMITCYFFGTLFLLVFILVTVAFIMVLLRERKYRKNAIDCDLLFKDRIVPDEWKEESEKYKLEDEQDKLSRNIYFAFLQDFERKSFKLPNLKLDDIRIKIAIEKMMHRISETHECFDPFLGIELTRASMRRLVTKRELLRYKAYFINIKELITFVNDVVRDKIGSSSINQTV
;
A
#
# COMPACT_ATOMS: atom_id res chain seq x y z
N MET A 1 25.90 -9.68 -8.39
CA MET A 1 25.27 -10.92 -7.91
C MET A 1 25.40 -11.12 -6.39
N ASN A 2 26.58 -11.23 -5.75
CA ASN A 2 26.65 -11.39 -4.27
C ASN A 2 26.17 -10.18 -3.45
N ASN A 3 26.30 -8.95 -3.98
CA ASN A 3 25.91 -7.73 -3.26
C ASN A 3 24.39 -7.45 -3.24
N GLU A 4 23.60 -8.03 -4.15
CA GLU A 4 22.15 -7.81 -4.21
C GLU A 4 21.42 -8.77 -3.26
N ALA A 5 21.79 -10.05 -3.27
CA ALA A 5 21.26 -11.06 -2.34
C ALA A 5 21.59 -10.75 -0.86
N GLU A 6 22.79 -10.22 -0.57
CA GLU A 6 23.13 -9.79 0.79
C GLU A 6 22.33 -8.54 1.25
N LYS A 7 22.01 -7.63 0.33
CA LYS A 7 21.18 -6.45 0.64
C LYS A 7 19.74 -6.87 0.91
N GLU A 8 19.17 -7.74 0.08
CA GLU A 8 17.83 -8.31 0.28
C GLU A 8 17.69 -9.05 1.62
N GLN A 9 18.67 -9.87 2.01
CA GLN A 9 18.64 -10.57 3.31
C GLN A 9 18.74 -9.59 4.50
N LYS A 10 19.61 -8.58 4.42
CA LYS A 10 19.74 -7.55 5.47
C LYS A 10 18.48 -6.71 5.61
N GLN A 11 17.74 -6.48 4.52
CA GLN A 11 16.48 -5.73 4.56
C GLN A 11 15.30 -6.56 5.07
N LYS A 12 15.15 -7.82 4.63
CA LYS A 12 14.18 -8.75 5.23
C LYS A 12 14.38 -8.83 6.74
N GLY A 13 15.63 -8.89 7.20
CA GLY A 13 15.97 -8.83 8.62
C GLY A 13 15.55 -7.54 9.32
N LYS A 14 15.75 -6.37 8.68
CA LYS A 14 15.33 -5.07 9.24
C LYS A 14 13.80 -4.91 9.29
N ALA A 15 13.09 -5.35 8.25
CA ALA A 15 11.62 -5.31 8.23
C ALA A 15 11.03 -6.20 9.32
N ILE A 16 11.52 -7.44 9.44
CA ILE A 16 11.14 -8.37 10.52
C ILE A 16 11.46 -7.76 11.89
N LEU A 17 12.61 -7.10 12.05
CA LEU A 17 12.98 -6.44 13.30
C LEU A 17 11.99 -5.33 13.67
N TYR A 18 11.57 -4.49 12.73
CA TYR A 18 10.57 -3.43 12.99
C TYR A 18 9.18 -4.00 13.30
N GLU A 19 8.78 -5.07 12.64
CA GLU A 19 7.52 -5.78 12.93
C GLU A 19 7.53 -6.38 14.33
N VAL A 20 8.61 -7.08 14.69
CA VAL A 20 8.80 -7.65 16.03
C VAL A 20 8.84 -6.54 17.07
N LEU A 21 9.56 -5.44 16.82
CA LEU A 21 9.63 -4.32 17.74
C LEU A 21 8.25 -3.67 17.95
N GLY A 22 7.48 -3.48 16.88
CA GLY A 22 6.11 -2.96 16.96
C GLY A 22 5.21 -3.87 17.80
N PHE A 23 5.30 -5.19 17.59
CA PHE A 23 4.57 -6.18 18.36
C PHE A 23 4.97 -6.16 19.85
N VAL A 24 6.28 -6.10 20.15
CA VAL A 24 6.79 -5.99 21.53
C VAL A 24 6.27 -4.73 22.22
N VAL A 25 6.32 -3.58 21.55
CA VAL A 25 5.80 -2.31 22.11
C VAL A 25 4.29 -2.42 22.38
N GLN A 26 3.53 -3.04 21.49
CA GLN A 26 2.10 -3.25 21.69
C GLN A 26 1.81 -4.16 22.90
N PHE A 27 2.57 -5.24 23.08
CA PHE A 27 2.42 -6.11 24.25
C PHE A 27 2.87 -5.43 25.55
N LEU A 28 3.86 -4.56 25.51
CA LEU A 28 4.26 -3.76 26.67
C LEU A 28 3.15 -2.80 27.10
N LEU A 29 2.43 -2.16 26.17
CA LEU A 29 1.28 -1.32 26.51
C LEU A 29 0.19 -2.12 27.25
N LEU A 30 -0.07 -3.35 26.80
CA LEU A 30 -1.00 -4.26 27.48
C LEU A 30 -0.49 -4.65 28.87
N ALA A 31 0.78 -5.04 28.99
CA ALA A 31 1.39 -5.45 30.25
C ALA A 31 1.38 -4.32 31.29
N ILE A 32 1.70 -3.08 30.87
CA ILE A 32 1.60 -1.88 31.72
C ILE A 32 0.16 -1.64 32.16
N GLY A 33 -0.81 -1.74 31.25
CA GLY A 33 -2.22 -1.62 31.58
C GLY A 33 -2.66 -2.62 32.65
N ILE A 34 -2.30 -3.90 32.48
CA ILE A 34 -2.60 -4.97 33.44
C ILE A 34 -1.93 -4.72 34.78
N LEU A 35 -0.65 -4.33 34.79
CA LEU A 35 0.09 -3.98 36.02
C LEU A 35 -0.59 -2.84 36.78
N LEU A 36 -1.09 -1.83 36.08
CA LEU A 36 -1.84 -0.72 36.69
C LEU A 36 -3.15 -1.22 37.32
N PHE A 37 -3.91 -2.09 36.65
CA PHE A 37 -5.10 -2.70 37.24
C PHE A 37 -4.79 -3.53 38.49
N ILE A 38 -3.74 -4.36 38.45
CA ILE A 38 -3.32 -5.19 39.60
C ILE A 38 -2.87 -4.32 40.77
N THR A 39 -2.13 -3.25 40.49
CA THR A 39 -1.69 -2.28 41.51
C THR A 39 -2.87 -1.53 42.12
N GLY A 40 -3.81 -1.08 41.28
CA GLY A 40 -5.05 -0.43 41.73
C GLY A 40 -5.91 -1.35 42.60
N ALA A 41 -5.96 -2.64 42.28
CA ALA A 41 -6.64 -3.65 43.09
C ALA A 41 -5.94 -3.97 44.43
N SER A 42 -4.80 -3.34 44.71
CA SER A 42 -4.01 -3.56 45.95
C SER A 42 -3.59 -5.02 46.15
N ILE A 43 -3.44 -5.80 45.07
CA ILE A 43 -3.14 -7.24 45.16
C ILE A 43 -1.74 -7.49 45.74
N PHE A 44 -0.75 -6.66 45.40
CA PHE A 44 0.63 -6.81 45.88
C PHE A 44 0.94 -6.00 47.13
N MET A 45 0.33 -4.81 47.26
CA MET A 45 0.51 -3.95 48.43
C MET A 45 -0.70 -3.03 48.60
N PRO A 46 -1.03 -2.64 49.85
CA PRO A 46 -2.07 -1.64 50.08
C PRO A 46 -1.64 -0.30 49.48
N VAL A 47 -2.53 0.31 48.69
CA VAL A 47 -2.33 1.63 48.10
C VAL A 47 -3.42 2.60 48.58
N SER A 48 -3.11 3.90 48.56
CA SER A 48 -4.09 4.93 48.93
C SER A 48 -5.22 5.00 47.88
N LYS A 49 -6.39 5.53 48.28
CA LYS A 49 -7.53 5.73 47.37
C LYS A 49 -7.15 6.58 46.15
N ALA A 50 -6.30 7.59 46.33
CA ALA A 50 -5.84 8.44 45.23
C ALA A 50 -5.00 7.66 44.20
N VAL A 51 -4.11 6.79 44.67
CA VAL A 51 -3.29 5.91 43.81
C VAL A 51 -4.17 4.90 43.09
N MET A 52 -5.12 4.28 43.79
CA MET A 52 -6.10 3.35 43.22
C MET A 52 -6.87 3.97 42.04
N ILE A 53 -7.42 5.18 42.21
CA ILE A 53 -8.15 5.88 41.14
C ILE A 53 -7.22 6.17 39.96
N THR A 54 -6.01 6.65 40.23
CA THR A 54 -5.01 6.98 39.21
C THR A 54 -4.64 5.74 38.39
N CYS A 55 -4.38 4.61 39.07
CA CYS A 55 -4.07 3.33 38.45
C CYS A 55 -5.21 2.84 37.54
N TYR A 56 -6.47 2.93 37.97
CA TYR A 56 -7.60 2.52 37.13
C TYR A 56 -7.80 3.43 35.91
N PHE A 57 -7.66 4.76 36.09
CA PHE A 57 -7.78 5.70 34.98
C PHE A 57 -6.71 5.45 33.90
N PHE A 58 -5.44 5.40 34.30
CA PHE A 58 -4.35 5.14 33.35
C PHE A 58 -4.40 3.72 32.81
N GLY A 59 -4.71 2.71 33.61
CA GLY A 59 -4.87 1.33 33.15
C GLY A 59 -5.94 1.21 32.06
N THR A 60 -7.07 1.90 32.24
CA THR A 60 -8.14 1.99 31.23
C THR A 60 -7.66 2.72 29.97
N LEU A 61 -6.93 3.83 30.12
CA LEU A 61 -6.37 4.58 28.98
C LEU A 61 -5.40 3.72 28.16
N PHE A 62 -4.46 3.02 28.80
CA PHE A 62 -3.51 2.12 28.14
C PHE A 62 -4.23 0.98 27.42
N LEU A 63 -5.26 0.40 28.04
CA LEU A 63 -6.07 -0.65 27.42
C LEU A 63 -6.81 -0.14 26.18
N LEU A 64 -7.40 1.07 26.25
CA LEU A 64 -8.06 1.68 25.10
C LEU A 64 -7.09 1.92 23.94
N VAL A 65 -5.90 2.46 24.22
CA VAL A 65 -4.85 2.64 23.20
C VAL A 65 -4.44 1.31 22.59
N PHE A 66 -4.25 0.26 23.40
CA PHE A 66 -3.94 -1.08 22.93
C PHE A 66 -5.02 -1.63 21.99
N ILE A 67 -6.30 -1.50 22.36
CA ILE A 67 -7.43 -1.93 21.52
C ILE A 67 -7.44 -1.15 20.21
N LEU A 68 -7.25 0.17 20.23
CA LEU A 68 -7.23 1.00 19.02
C LEU A 68 -6.12 0.59 18.05
N VAL A 69 -4.90 0.36 18.55
CA VAL A 69 -3.77 -0.10 17.73
C VAL A 69 -4.05 -1.48 17.15
N THR A 70 -4.60 -2.40 17.97
CA THR A 70 -4.95 -3.77 17.53
C THR A 70 -5.99 -3.73 16.40
N VAL A 71 -7.05 -2.95 16.57
CA VAL A 71 -8.11 -2.79 15.56
C VAL A 71 -7.54 -2.19 14.28
N ALA A 72 -6.68 -1.16 14.38
CA ALA A 72 -6.03 -0.56 13.23
C ALA A 72 -5.18 -1.57 12.46
N PHE A 73 -4.39 -2.38 13.16
CA PHE A 73 -3.58 -3.45 12.56
C PHE A 73 -4.44 -4.49 11.83
N ILE A 74 -5.52 -4.96 12.47
CA ILE A 74 -6.47 -5.89 11.85
C ILE A 74 -7.10 -5.27 10.59
N MET A 75 -7.47 -3.99 10.62
CA MET A 75 -8.02 -3.30 9.46
C MET A 75 -7.04 -3.26 8.28
N VAL A 76 -5.74 -3.06 8.54
CA VAL A 76 -4.70 -3.10 7.50
C VAL A 76 -4.64 -4.49 6.89
N LEU A 77 -4.53 -5.55 7.69
CA LEU A 77 -4.48 -6.93 7.20
C LEU A 77 -5.72 -7.32 6.38
N LEU A 78 -6.91 -6.93 6.83
CA LEU A 78 -8.16 -7.17 6.09
C LEU A 78 -8.16 -6.45 4.74
N ARG A 79 -7.64 -5.22 4.69
CA ARG A 79 -7.53 -4.43 3.47
C ARG A 79 -6.55 -5.06 2.49
N GLU A 80 -5.37 -5.47 2.94
CA GLU A 80 -4.38 -6.17 2.11
C GLU A 80 -4.94 -7.46 1.54
N ARG A 81 -5.60 -8.27 2.38
CA ARG A 81 -6.24 -9.51 1.96
C ARG A 81 -7.29 -9.27 0.87
N LYS A 82 -8.08 -8.20 1.01
CA LYS A 82 -9.07 -7.82 -0.01
C LYS A 82 -8.42 -7.51 -1.35
N TYR A 83 -7.33 -6.74 -1.36
CA TYR A 83 -6.63 -6.44 -2.61
C TYR A 83 -5.95 -7.66 -3.22
N ARG A 84 -5.29 -8.49 -2.42
CA ARG A 84 -4.69 -9.75 -2.89
C ARG A 84 -5.72 -10.66 -3.55
N LYS A 85 -6.91 -10.79 -2.95
CA LYS A 85 -8.02 -11.59 -3.54
C LYS A 85 -8.56 -11.02 -4.85
N ASN A 86 -8.46 -9.71 -5.04
CA ASN A 86 -8.97 -9.02 -6.22
C ASN A 86 -7.89 -8.76 -7.27
N ALA A 87 -6.66 -9.26 -7.07
CA ALA A 87 -5.56 -9.07 -8.01
C ALA A 87 -5.96 -9.61 -9.41
N ILE A 88 -5.62 -8.85 -10.44
CA ILE A 88 -5.87 -9.23 -11.83
C ILE A 88 -4.56 -9.79 -12.39
N ASP A 89 -4.60 -10.99 -12.95
CA ASP A 89 -3.44 -11.57 -13.62
C ASP A 89 -3.16 -10.79 -14.92
N CYS A 90 -2.20 -9.87 -14.86
CA CYS A 90 -1.84 -9.06 -16.01
C CYS A 90 -1.15 -9.88 -17.11
N ASP A 91 -0.38 -10.91 -16.78
CA ASP A 91 0.30 -11.70 -17.82
C ASP A 91 -0.73 -12.51 -18.62
N LEU A 92 -1.77 -13.03 -17.95
CA LEU A 92 -2.91 -13.64 -18.62
C LEU A 92 -3.74 -12.62 -19.41
N LEU A 93 -4.03 -11.45 -18.80
CA LEU A 93 -4.86 -10.41 -19.42
C LEU A 93 -4.25 -9.85 -20.72
N PHE A 94 -2.92 -9.74 -20.78
CA PHE A 94 -2.20 -9.10 -21.89
C PHE A 94 -1.46 -10.11 -22.79
N LYS A 95 -1.64 -11.42 -22.60
CA LYS A 95 -0.91 -12.47 -23.32
C LYS A 95 -0.90 -12.32 -24.85
N ASP A 96 -2.06 -11.97 -25.42
CA ASP A 96 -2.25 -11.88 -26.88
C ASP A 96 -2.18 -10.43 -27.40
N ARG A 97 -1.74 -9.48 -26.56
CA ARG A 97 -1.65 -8.07 -26.93
C ARG A 97 -0.29 -7.76 -27.55
N ILE A 98 -0.31 -7.11 -28.71
CA ILE A 98 0.90 -6.68 -29.40
C ILE A 98 1.41 -5.40 -28.73
N VAL A 99 2.69 -5.39 -28.35
CA VAL A 99 3.37 -4.20 -27.84
C VAL A 99 3.67 -3.25 -29.00
N PRO A 100 3.20 -1.98 -28.97
CA PRO A 100 3.56 -0.99 -29.98
C PRO A 100 5.07 -0.79 -30.08
N ASP A 101 5.59 -0.52 -31.28
CA ASP A 101 7.04 -0.41 -31.52
C ASP A 101 7.74 0.59 -30.59
N GLU A 102 7.11 1.74 -30.35
CA GLU A 102 7.60 2.80 -29.46
C GLU A 102 7.76 2.34 -27.99
N TRP A 103 7.06 1.27 -27.59
CA TRP A 103 7.04 0.77 -26.22
C TRP A 103 7.83 -0.54 -26.04
N LYS A 104 8.41 -1.10 -27.12
CA LYS A 104 9.15 -2.37 -27.06
C LYS A 104 10.36 -2.27 -26.14
N GLU A 105 11.15 -1.21 -26.28
CA GLU A 105 12.33 -0.99 -25.43
C GLU A 105 11.95 -0.90 -23.95
N GLU A 106 10.91 -0.14 -23.62
CA GLU A 106 10.44 -0.02 -22.23
C GLU A 106 9.86 -1.35 -21.71
N SER A 107 9.12 -2.06 -22.55
CA SER A 107 8.54 -3.37 -22.23
C SER A 107 9.62 -4.41 -21.91
N GLU A 108 10.74 -4.40 -22.63
CA GLU A 108 11.86 -5.29 -22.35
C GLU A 108 12.63 -4.85 -21.11
N LYS A 109 12.91 -3.55 -20.99
CA LYS A 109 13.70 -2.98 -19.90
C LYS A 109 13.05 -3.15 -18.52
N TYR A 110 11.73 -2.99 -18.42
CA TYR A 110 11.02 -3.02 -17.14
C TYR A 110 10.25 -4.31 -16.90
N LYS A 111 10.52 -5.35 -17.70
CA LYS A 111 9.86 -6.65 -17.56
C LYS A 111 10.11 -7.23 -16.17
N LEU A 112 9.03 -7.59 -15.47
CA LEU A 112 9.11 -8.21 -14.15
C LEU A 112 9.33 -9.72 -14.30
N GLU A 113 10.42 -10.21 -13.72
CA GLU A 113 10.75 -11.65 -13.72
C GLU A 113 10.28 -12.33 -12.44
N ASP A 114 10.42 -11.65 -11.30
CA ASP A 114 10.09 -12.16 -9.98
C ASP A 114 8.58 -12.24 -9.72
N GLU A 115 8.13 -13.33 -9.11
CA GLU A 115 6.71 -13.60 -8.84
C GLU A 115 6.12 -12.64 -7.80
N GLN A 116 6.90 -12.15 -6.85
CA GLN A 116 6.45 -11.18 -5.87
C GLN A 116 6.20 -9.82 -6.54
N ASP A 117 7.06 -9.41 -7.46
CA ASP A 117 6.87 -8.19 -8.25
C ASP A 117 5.68 -8.30 -9.19
N LYS A 118 5.52 -9.44 -9.89
CA LYS A 118 4.32 -9.69 -10.70
C LYS A 118 3.04 -9.62 -9.86
N LEU A 119 3.04 -10.19 -8.67
CA LEU A 119 1.91 -10.10 -7.75
C LEU A 119 1.63 -8.65 -7.33
N SER A 120 2.68 -7.87 -7.02
CA SER A 120 2.55 -6.45 -6.68
C SER A 120 1.96 -5.63 -7.83
N ARG A 121 2.41 -5.87 -9.06
CA ARG A 121 1.82 -5.30 -10.29
C ARG A 121 0.35 -5.67 -10.42
N ASN A 122 0.01 -6.95 -10.28
CA ASN A 122 -1.35 -7.47 -10.41
C ASN A 122 -2.32 -6.86 -9.37
N ILE A 123 -1.85 -6.68 -8.13
CA ILE A 123 -2.59 -6.01 -7.05
C ILE A 123 -2.83 -4.53 -7.39
N TYR A 124 -1.76 -3.83 -7.78
CA TYR A 124 -1.84 -2.40 -8.05
C TYR A 124 -2.67 -2.09 -9.29
N PHE A 125 -2.55 -2.92 -10.34
CA PHE A 125 -3.37 -2.85 -11.55
C PHE A 125 -4.86 -3.00 -11.24
N ALA A 126 -5.22 -4.01 -10.43
CA ALA A 126 -6.61 -4.21 -10.02
C ALA A 126 -7.18 -3.01 -9.24
N PHE A 127 -6.37 -2.43 -8.35
CA PHE A 127 -6.75 -1.19 -7.69
C PHE A 127 -6.96 -0.04 -8.68
N LEU A 128 -6.05 0.13 -9.64
CA LEU A 128 -6.12 1.21 -10.63
C LEU A 128 -7.36 1.08 -11.51
N GLN A 129 -7.69 -0.12 -11.97
CA GLN A 129 -8.94 -0.43 -12.67
C GLN A 129 -10.16 0.06 -11.88
N ASP A 130 -10.25 -0.32 -10.59
CA ASP A 130 -11.36 0.08 -9.72
C ASP A 130 -11.36 1.58 -9.40
N PHE A 131 -10.18 2.18 -9.32
CA PHE A 131 -10.00 3.61 -9.11
C PHE A 131 -10.54 4.39 -10.31
N GLU A 132 -10.17 4.02 -11.53
CA GLU A 132 -10.63 4.70 -12.74
C GLU A 132 -12.13 4.54 -12.98
N ARG A 133 -12.69 3.35 -12.75
CA ARG A 133 -14.15 3.12 -12.79
C ARG A 133 -14.92 4.10 -11.91
N LYS A 134 -14.38 4.41 -10.73
CA LYS A 134 -14.97 5.36 -9.77
C LYS A 134 -14.74 6.80 -10.19
N SER A 135 -13.52 7.15 -10.60
CA SER A 135 -13.14 8.50 -11.01
C SER A 135 -13.96 8.98 -12.22
N PHE A 136 -14.12 8.12 -13.23
CA PHE A 136 -14.88 8.42 -14.45
C PHE A 136 -16.36 8.03 -14.39
N LYS A 137 -16.82 7.43 -13.28
CA LYS A 137 -18.20 6.91 -13.10
C LYS A 137 -18.62 5.90 -14.20
N LEU A 138 -17.67 5.10 -14.67
CA LEU A 138 -17.88 4.08 -15.70
C LEU A 138 -17.69 2.68 -15.09
N PRO A 139 -18.74 2.02 -14.58
CA PRO A 139 -18.61 0.75 -13.86
C PRO A 139 -18.05 -0.39 -14.73
N ASN A 140 -18.30 -0.35 -16.04
CA ASN A 140 -17.88 -1.36 -17.01
C ASN A 140 -16.55 -1.01 -17.70
N LEU A 141 -15.86 0.08 -17.30
CA LEU A 141 -14.57 0.44 -17.86
C LEU A 141 -13.58 -0.73 -17.69
N LYS A 142 -12.85 -1.02 -18.77
CA LYS A 142 -11.74 -1.97 -18.78
C LYS A 142 -10.48 -1.25 -19.24
N LEU A 143 -9.45 -1.27 -18.41
CA LEU A 143 -8.08 -0.92 -18.76
C LEU A 143 -7.48 -2.15 -19.45
N ASP A 144 -7.55 -2.19 -20.77
CA ASP A 144 -7.10 -3.31 -21.62
C ASP A 144 -6.00 -2.89 -22.60
N ASP A 145 -5.44 -1.70 -22.38
CA ASP A 145 -4.32 -1.13 -23.10
C ASP A 145 -2.99 -1.60 -22.47
N ILE A 146 -2.16 -2.30 -23.26
CA ILE A 146 -0.89 -2.86 -22.80
C ILE A 146 0.09 -1.79 -22.32
N ARG A 147 -0.04 -0.55 -22.82
CA ARG A 147 0.80 0.58 -22.39
C ARG A 147 0.60 0.89 -20.90
N ILE A 148 -0.59 0.64 -20.35
CA ILE A 148 -0.86 0.81 -18.92
C ILE A 148 -0.06 -0.20 -18.09
N LYS A 149 0.01 -1.46 -18.54
CA LYS A 149 0.84 -2.49 -17.88
C LYS A 149 2.30 -2.04 -17.84
N ILE A 150 2.84 -1.64 -18.98
CA ILE A 150 4.25 -1.21 -19.09
C ILE A 150 4.51 0.03 -18.24
N ALA A 151 3.59 1.00 -18.21
CA ALA A 151 3.71 2.18 -17.37
C ALA A 151 3.72 1.85 -15.87
N ILE A 152 2.93 0.86 -15.43
CA ILE A 152 2.98 0.37 -14.03
C ILE A 152 4.32 -0.28 -13.75
N GLU A 153 4.80 -1.15 -14.63
CA GLU A 153 6.09 -1.84 -14.47
C GLU A 153 7.26 -0.84 -14.38
N LYS A 154 7.25 0.18 -15.25
CA LYS A 154 8.17 1.33 -15.20
C LYS A 154 8.08 2.12 -13.89
N MET A 155 6.87 2.42 -13.42
CA MET A 155 6.63 3.09 -12.14
C MET A 155 7.23 2.28 -10.98
N MET A 156 6.96 0.98 -10.95
CA MET A 156 7.48 0.06 -9.93
C MET A 156 9.00 0.03 -9.92
N HIS A 157 9.63 -0.05 -11.11
CA HIS A 157 11.07 -0.05 -11.25
C HIS A 157 11.70 1.25 -10.71
N ARG A 158 11.21 2.42 -11.16
CA ARG A 158 11.70 3.74 -10.70
C ARG A 158 11.52 3.95 -9.19
N ILE A 159 10.45 3.42 -8.61
CA ILE A 159 10.25 3.47 -7.15
C ILE A 159 11.26 2.56 -6.45
N SER A 160 11.49 1.36 -6.99
CA SER A 160 12.43 0.38 -6.43
C SER A 160 13.88 0.87 -6.51
N GLU A 161 14.25 1.71 -7.48
CA GLU A 161 15.57 2.37 -7.49
C GLU A 161 15.82 3.24 -6.25
N THR A 162 14.76 3.81 -5.66
CA THR A 162 14.87 4.69 -4.47
C THR A 162 14.56 3.97 -3.16
N HIS A 163 13.60 3.04 -3.19
CA HIS A 163 13.05 2.37 -2.01
C HIS A 163 13.39 0.88 -1.94
N GLU A 164 14.26 0.39 -2.83
CA GLU A 164 14.69 -1.00 -3.02
C GLU A 164 13.58 -1.96 -3.49
N CYS A 165 12.32 -1.70 -3.13
CA CYS A 165 11.16 -2.41 -3.64
C CYS A 165 9.92 -1.50 -3.78
N PHE A 166 8.98 -1.96 -4.59
CA PHE A 166 7.65 -1.38 -4.67
C PHE A 166 6.68 -2.12 -3.74
N ASP A 167 6.14 -1.42 -2.75
CA ASP A 167 5.04 -1.90 -1.93
C ASP A 167 3.70 -1.49 -2.57
N PRO A 168 2.89 -2.44 -3.07
CA PRO A 168 1.63 -2.12 -3.74
C PRO A 168 0.61 -1.50 -2.79
N PHE A 169 0.62 -1.83 -1.49
CA PHE A 169 -0.32 -1.28 -0.53
C PHE A 169 0.03 0.16 -0.17
N LEU A 170 1.32 0.44 0.03
CA LEU A 170 1.80 1.80 0.19
C LEU A 170 1.50 2.64 -1.06
N GLY A 171 1.74 2.08 -2.26
CA GLY A 171 1.37 2.70 -3.52
C GLY A 171 -0.11 3.07 -3.56
N ILE A 172 -1.00 2.13 -3.21
CA ILE A 172 -2.46 2.37 -3.16
C ILE A 172 -2.83 3.49 -2.18
N GLU A 173 -2.23 3.49 -0.99
CA GLU A 173 -2.50 4.53 0.02
C GLU A 173 -2.02 5.90 -0.45
N LEU A 174 -0.83 5.97 -1.03
CA LEU A 174 -0.28 7.22 -1.56
C LEU A 174 -1.05 7.72 -2.80
N THR A 175 -1.57 6.84 -3.65
CA THR A 175 -2.46 7.24 -4.75
C THR A 175 -3.73 7.88 -4.23
N ARG A 176 -4.34 7.30 -3.18
CA ARG A 176 -5.52 7.89 -2.53
C ARG A 176 -5.19 9.18 -1.80
N ALA A 177 -4.05 9.24 -1.13
CA ALA A 177 -3.59 10.40 -0.40
C ALA A 177 -3.28 11.56 -1.34
N SER A 178 -2.70 11.29 -2.52
CA SER A 178 -2.42 12.30 -3.55
C SER A 178 -3.68 13.02 -4.05
N MET A 179 -4.83 12.36 -4.00
CA MET A 179 -6.13 12.94 -4.34
C MET A 179 -6.75 13.75 -3.19
N ARG A 180 -6.21 13.63 -1.96
CA ARG A 180 -6.66 14.37 -0.77
C ARG A 180 -5.67 15.51 -0.51
N ARG A 181 -6.16 16.70 -0.12
CA ARG A 181 -5.30 17.87 0.16
C ARG A 181 -4.35 17.73 1.37
N LEU A 182 -4.40 16.60 2.09
CA LEU A 182 -3.74 16.43 3.38
C LEU A 182 -2.58 15.43 3.28
N VAL A 183 -1.49 15.86 2.64
CA VAL A 183 -0.19 15.18 2.71
C VAL A 183 0.77 16.11 3.43
N THR A 184 1.41 15.64 4.50
CA THR A 184 2.38 16.48 5.22
C THR A 184 3.66 16.68 4.40
N LYS A 185 4.32 17.83 4.55
CA LYS A 185 5.60 18.12 3.86
C LYS A 185 6.66 17.05 4.13
N ARG A 186 6.67 16.46 5.33
CA ARG A 186 7.60 15.38 5.70
C ARG A 186 7.31 14.08 4.96
N GLU A 187 6.04 13.67 4.86
CA GLU A 187 5.65 12.48 4.08
C GLU A 187 5.96 12.66 2.60
N LEU A 188 5.69 13.86 2.06
CA LEU A 188 5.99 14.17 0.67
C LEU A 188 7.48 14.09 0.34
N LEU A 189 8.35 14.53 1.27
CA LEU A 189 9.79 14.38 1.12
C LEU A 189 10.23 12.91 1.23
N ARG A 190 9.68 12.17 2.20
CA ARG A 190 10.03 10.76 2.44
C ARG A 190 9.62 9.84 1.28
N TYR A 191 8.45 10.08 0.69
CA TYR A 191 7.87 9.25 -0.37
C TYR A 191 7.84 9.97 -1.72
N LYS A 192 8.80 10.88 -1.94
CA LYS A 192 8.86 11.73 -3.15
C LYS A 192 8.82 10.90 -4.44
N ALA A 193 9.57 9.80 -4.49
CA ALA A 193 9.59 8.90 -5.65
C ALA A 193 8.22 8.30 -5.93
N TYR A 194 7.50 7.84 -4.90
CA TYR A 194 6.12 7.37 -5.05
C TYR A 194 5.21 8.47 -5.59
N PHE A 195 5.20 9.65 -4.97
CA PHE A 195 4.31 10.75 -5.39
C PHE A 195 4.53 11.17 -6.85
N ILE A 196 5.78 11.30 -7.28
CA ILE A 196 6.11 11.70 -8.66
C ILE A 196 5.63 10.64 -9.65
N ASN A 197 6.05 9.38 -9.46
CA ASN A 197 5.77 8.31 -10.41
C ASN A 197 4.28 7.92 -10.43
N ILE A 198 3.60 7.93 -9.28
CA ILE A 198 2.14 7.74 -9.21
C ILE A 198 1.42 8.84 -9.99
N LYS A 199 1.82 10.11 -9.82
CA LYS A 199 1.17 11.21 -10.52
C LYS A 199 1.34 11.11 -12.04
N GLU A 200 2.55 10.76 -12.50
CA GLU A 200 2.85 10.51 -13.92
C GLU A 200 1.97 9.38 -14.47
N LEU A 201 1.90 8.23 -13.77
CA LEU A 201 1.07 7.10 -14.15
C LEU A 201 -0.42 7.47 -14.21
N ILE A 202 -0.96 8.11 -13.17
CA ILE A 202 -2.37 8.49 -13.12
C ILE A 202 -2.72 9.47 -14.25
N THR A 203 -1.82 10.41 -14.56
CA THR A 203 -2.03 11.34 -15.69
C THR A 203 -2.11 10.57 -17.00
N PHE A 204 -1.14 9.68 -17.26
CA PHE A 204 -1.12 8.84 -18.45
C PHE A 204 -2.38 7.97 -18.58
N VAL A 205 -2.79 7.31 -17.50
CA VAL A 205 -3.97 6.43 -17.48
C VAL A 205 -5.25 7.23 -17.73
N ASN A 206 -5.39 8.41 -17.11
CA ASN A 206 -6.51 9.29 -17.36
C ASN A 206 -6.62 9.69 -18.83
N ASP A 207 -5.50 9.98 -19.48
CA ASP A 207 -5.47 10.37 -20.89
C ASP A 207 -5.89 9.19 -21.78
N VAL A 208 -5.37 7.97 -21.53
CA VAL A 208 -5.80 6.75 -22.22
C VAL A 208 -7.31 6.49 -22.04
N VAL A 209 -7.84 6.68 -20.84
CA VAL A 209 -9.28 6.50 -20.57
C VAL A 209 -10.11 7.56 -21.28
N ARG A 210 -9.68 8.83 -21.28
CA ARG A 210 -10.36 9.92 -21.99
C ARG A 210 -10.38 9.69 -23.50
N ASP A 211 -9.27 9.25 -24.09
CA ASP A 211 -9.19 8.91 -25.50
C ASP A 211 -10.16 7.78 -25.85
N LYS A 212 -10.24 6.74 -24.99
CA LYS A 212 -11.19 5.64 -25.15
C LYS A 212 -12.64 6.12 -25.10
N ILE A 213 -12.97 7.04 -24.19
CA ILE A 213 -14.31 7.64 -24.09
C ILE A 213 -14.63 8.50 -25.32
N GLY A 214 -13.71 9.39 -25.72
CA GLY A 214 -13.87 10.27 -26.88
C GLY A 214 -14.04 9.50 -28.19
N SER A 215 -13.25 8.43 -28.37
CA SER A 215 -13.37 7.50 -29.50
C SER A 215 -14.70 6.74 -29.51
N SER A 216 -15.23 6.42 -28.33
CA SER A 216 -16.52 5.72 -28.19
C SER A 216 -17.72 6.64 -28.50
N SER A 217 -17.63 7.94 -28.22
CA SER A 217 -18.67 8.92 -28.59
C SER A 217 -18.74 9.18 -30.09
N ILE A 218 -17.62 9.09 -30.83
CA ILE A 218 -17.60 9.29 -32.28
C ILE A 218 -18.29 8.12 -33.01
N ASN A 219 -18.08 6.89 -32.53
CA ASN A 219 -18.65 5.67 -33.13
C ASN A 219 -20.15 5.45 -32.84
N GLN A 220 -20.81 6.31 -32.07
CA GLN A 220 -22.27 6.30 -31.88
C GLN A 220 -23.01 7.28 -32.80
N THR A 221 -22.29 7.98 -33.67
CA THR A 221 -22.81 9.04 -34.55
C THR A 221 -22.78 8.69 -36.05
N VAL A 222 -22.58 7.41 -36.38
CA VAL A 222 -22.60 6.90 -37.77
C VAL A 222 -23.69 5.85 -37.91
#